data_AF-A0A482ZIF8-F1
#
_entry.id   AF-A0A482ZIF8-F1
#
_cell.length_a   1.000
_cell.length_b   1.000
_cell.length_c   1.000
_cell.angle_alpha   90.00
_cell.angle_beta   90.00
_cell.angle_gamma   90.00
#
_symmetry.space_group_name_H-M   'P 1'
#
loop_
_entity.id
_entity.type
_entity.pdbx_description
1 polymer ?
#
loop_
_entity_poly.entity_id
_entity_poly.type
_entity_poly.pdbx_seq_one_letter_code
_entity_poly.pdbx_strand_id
1 'polypeptide(L)'
;MDDNSIAFSFFNWSGDDKMLENAHLNVLVHNKEVLITGEVPTIAAYNYITTQAPLQDVKIKKIINEVYIAPNSSLLSRAKDALITGEIDALFLGQQIFNPVHVKVTTENRTVYLMGSVTAREASKATKISSSVSGVKRIVKLFHYLKKRPAAEIAREKEKEAQKEQAAKLESQQVVIDAKKADLLRQIRALDPKGGTNF
;
A
#
# COMPACT_ATOMS: atom_id res chain seq x y z
N MET A 1 -14.12 -11.65 -4.65
CA MET A 1 -12.69 -11.95 -4.57
C MET A 1 -11.96 -11.02 -5.50
N ASP A 2 -11.69 -9.88 -4.89
CA ASP A 2 -10.78 -8.81 -5.29
C ASP A 2 -9.33 -9.21 -4.92
N ASP A 3 -8.37 -8.36 -5.27
CA ASP A 3 -6.94 -8.60 -4.99
C ASP A 3 -6.65 -8.85 -3.49
N ASN A 4 -7.44 -8.24 -2.59
CA ASN A 4 -7.29 -8.43 -1.15
C ASN A 4 -7.60 -9.86 -0.71
N SER A 5 -8.60 -10.49 -1.33
CA SER A 5 -8.94 -11.89 -1.04
C SER A 5 -7.80 -12.83 -1.41
N ILE A 6 -7.15 -12.58 -2.56
CA ILE A 6 -5.97 -13.34 -3.00
C ILE A 6 -4.80 -13.06 -2.05
N ALA A 7 -4.52 -11.81 -1.71
CA ALA A 7 -3.45 -11.48 -0.77
C ALA A 7 -3.65 -12.19 0.59
N PHE A 8 -4.89 -12.26 1.07
CA PHE A 8 -5.23 -12.96 2.30
C PHE A 8 -5.06 -14.48 2.20
N SER A 9 -5.42 -15.11 1.07
CA SER A 9 -5.18 -16.56 0.90
C SER A 9 -3.69 -16.89 0.91
N PHE A 10 -2.86 -16.08 0.26
CA PHE A 10 -1.41 -16.21 0.32
C PHE A 10 -0.85 -15.98 1.71
N PHE A 11 -1.36 -14.99 2.45
CA PHE A 11 -0.94 -14.73 3.82
C PHE A 11 -1.17 -15.97 4.71
N ASN A 12 -2.39 -16.53 4.69
CA ASN A 12 -2.72 -17.73 5.46
C ASN A 12 -1.87 -18.93 5.03
N TRP A 13 -1.76 -19.17 3.72
CA TRP A 13 -0.98 -20.29 3.21
C TRP A 13 0.50 -20.19 3.61
N SER A 14 1.11 -19.01 3.50
CA SER A 14 2.52 -18.82 3.87
C SER A 14 2.79 -18.96 5.37
N GLY A 15 1.78 -18.69 6.22
CA GLY A 15 1.91 -18.76 7.68
C GLY A 15 1.66 -20.16 8.27
N ASP A 16 0.74 -20.93 7.69
CA ASP A 16 0.30 -22.21 8.25
C ASP A 16 1.01 -23.44 7.65
N ASP A 17 1.71 -23.27 6.53
CA ASP A 17 2.30 -24.36 5.77
C ASP A 17 3.70 -24.75 6.26
N LYS A 18 3.84 -26.00 6.71
CA LYS A 18 5.11 -26.55 7.22
C LYS A 18 6.25 -26.53 6.21
N MET A 19 5.98 -26.59 4.90
CA MET A 19 7.01 -26.49 3.88
C MET A 19 7.59 -25.07 3.77
N LEU A 20 6.86 -24.07 4.27
CA LEU A 20 7.20 -22.66 4.21
C LEU A 20 7.60 -22.06 5.57
N GLU A 21 7.59 -22.85 6.65
CA GLU A 21 7.92 -22.40 8.01
C GLU A 21 9.27 -21.67 8.10
N ASN A 22 10.26 -22.13 7.33
CA ASN A 22 11.59 -21.53 7.27
C ASN A 22 11.79 -20.60 6.06
N ALA A 23 10.75 -20.29 5.29
CA ALA A 23 10.83 -19.39 4.15
C ALA A 23 10.69 -17.94 4.61
N HIS A 24 11.36 -17.02 3.91
CA HIS A 24 11.03 -15.61 3.98
C HIS A 24 10.35 -15.22 2.67
N LEU A 25 9.05 -14.94 2.71
CA LEU A 25 8.28 -14.59 1.52
C LEU A 25 7.54 -13.28 1.74
N ASN A 26 7.54 -12.47 0.69
CA ASN A 26 6.74 -11.27 0.56
C ASN A 26 5.84 -11.43 -0.66
N VAL A 27 4.55 -11.12 -0.51
CA VAL A 27 3.55 -11.29 -1.58
C VAL A 27 2.94 -9.95 -1.93
N LEU A 28 2.94 -9.64 -3.22
CA LEU A 28 2.32 -8.44 -3.76
C LEU A 28 1.29 -8.82 -4.81
N VAL A 29 0.04 -8.40 -4.63
CA VAL A 29 -1.06 -8.71 -5.55
C VAL A 29 -1.55 -7.44 -6.24
N HIS A 30 -1.67 -7.49 -7.57
CA HIS A 30 -2.28 -6.41 -8.36
C HIS A 30 -2.99 -6.96 -9.60
N ASN A 31 -4.26 -6.58 -9.80
CA ASN A 31 -5.10 -7.00 -10.92
C ASN A 31 -5.17 -8.53 -11.09
N LYS A 32 -5.20 -9.25 -9.97
CA LYS A 32 -5.15 -10.72 -9.85
C LYS A 32 -3.86 -11.36 -10.37
N GLU A 33 -2.80 -10.59 -10.55
CA GLU A 33 -1.45 -11.12 -10.70
C GLU A 33 -0.74 -11.08 -9.36
N VAL A 34 0.03 -12.13 -9.07
CA VAL A 34 0.71 -12.31 -7.79
C VAL A 34 2.21 -12.31 -8.05
N LEU A 35 2.92 -11.38 -7.43
CA LEU A 35 4.36 -11.42 -7.28
C LEU A 35 4.71 -12.06 -5.94
N ILE A 36 5.59 -13.06 -5.97
CA ILE A 36 6.15 -13.68 -4.77
C ILE A 36 7.65 -13.42 -4.80
N THR A 37 8.17 -12.74 -3.79
CA THR A 37 9.60 -12.43 -3.62
C THR A 37 10.09 -13.00 -2.30
N GLY A 38 11.40 -13.24 -2.20
CA GLY A 38 12.02 -13.65 -0.94
C GLY A 38 13.03 -14.76 -1.12
N GLU A 39 13.26 -15.52 -0.06
CA GLU A 39 14.20 -16.63 -0.04
C GLU A 39 13.60 -17.89 0.57
N VAL A 40 14.05 -19.03 0.06
CA VAL A 40 13.79 -20.34 0.64
C VAL A 40 15.10 -21.12 0.82
N PRO A 41 15.27 -21.85 1.93
CA PRO A 41 16.52 -22.54 2.22
C PRO A 41 16.72 -23.81 1.37
N THR A 42 15.67 -24.34 0.73
CA THR A 42 15.73 -25.61 0.00
C THR A 42 15.07 -25.54 -1.38
N ILE A 43 15.58 -26.35 -2.31
CA ILE A 43 14.96 -26.52 -3.63
C ILE A 43 13.56 -27.15 -3.54
N ALA A 44 13.31 -27.97 -2.52
CA ALA A 44 12.01 -28.58 -2.27
C ALA A 44 10.95 -27.50 -1.97
N ALA A 45 11.27 -26.55 -1.09
CA ALA A 45 10.39 -25.41 -0.80
C ALA A 45 10.17 -24.52 -2.04
N TYR A 46 11.22 -24.27 -2.83
CA TYR A 46 11.08 -23.50 -4.08
C TYR A 46 10.12 -24.17 -5.08
N ASN A 47 10.27 -25.48 -5.30
CA ASN A 47 9.41 -26.26 -6.19
C ASN A 47 7.97 -26.33 -5.64
N TYR A 48 7.83 -26.46 -4.32
CA TYR A 48 6.55 -26.44 -3.63
C TYR A 48 5.81 -25.12 -3.88
N ILE A 49 6.46 -23.96 -3.70
CA ILE A 49 5.87 -22.66 -3.99
C ILE A 49 5.37 -22.60 -5.44
N THR A 50 6.22 -23.03 -6.38
CA THR A 50 5.91 -22.98 -7.82
C THR A 50 4.68 -23.80 -8.18
N THR A 51 4.45 -24.92 -7.49
CA THR A 51 3.31 -25.82 -7.75
C THR A 51 2.05 -25.45 -6.97
N GLN A 52 2.18 -24.94 -5.75
CA GLN A 52 1.05 -24.67 -4.86
C GLN A 52 0.52 -23.25 -4.94
N ALA A 53 1.35 -22.26 -5.27
CA ALA A 53 0.91 -20.87 -5.39
C ALA A 53 -0.28 -20.69 -6.35
N PRO A 54 -0.34 -21.34 -7.54
CA PRO A 54 -1.49 -21.23 -8.44
C PRO A 54 -2.79 -21.80 -7.87
N LEU A 55 -2.70 -22.69 -6.88
CA LEU A 55 -3.85 -23.38 -6.28
C LEU A 55 -4.50 -22.56 -5.15
N GLN A 56 -3.88 -21.47 -4.72
CA GLN A 56 -4.36 -20.66 -3.59
C GLN A 56 -5.64 -19.87 -3.89
N ASP A 57 -5.87 -19.50 -5.16
CA ASP A 57 -7.12 -18.88 -5.59
C ASP A 57 -7.32 -19.08 -7.09
N VAL A 58 -8.50 -19.58 -7.48
CA VAL A 58 -8.87 -19.85 -8.88
C VAL A 58 -8.91 -18.61 -9.77
N LYS A 59 -8.91 -17.41 -9.19
CA LYS A 59 -8.98 -16.12 -9.91
C LYS A 59 -7.61 -15.53 -10.23
N ILE A 60 -6.54 -16.14 -9.73
CA ILE A 60 -5.17 -15.75 -10.08
C ILE A 60 -4.99 -15.88 -11.59
N LYS A 61 -4.57 -14.79 -12.23
CA LYS A 61 -4.30 -14.78 -13.68
C LYS A 61 -2.87 -15.21 -13.99
N LYS A 62 -1.93 -14.82 -13.12
CA LYS A 62 -0.50 -15.00 -13.33
C LYS A 62 0.23 -14.97 -12.00
N ILE A 63 1.23 -15.83 -11.88
CA ILE A 63 2.21 -15.80 -10.79
C ILE A 63 3.57 -15.43 -11.37
N ILE A 64 4.24 -14.50 -10.70
CA ILE A 64 5.60 -14.06 -10.97
C ILE A 64 6.41 -14.50 -9.75
N ASN A 65 7.18 -15.57 -9.92
CA ASN A 65 8.02 -16.13 -8.85
C ASN A 65 9.43 -15.55 -8.95
N GLU A 66 9.77 -14.65 -8.03
CA GLU A 66 11.09 -14.04 -7.83
C GLU A 66 11.69 -14.48 -6.48
N VAL A 67 11.36 -15.69 -6.03
CA VAL A 67 11.97 -16.33 -4.86
C VAL A 67 13.33 -16.92 -5.24
N TYR A 68 14.31 -16.79 -4.36
CA TYR A 68 15.64 -17.37 -4.53
C TYR A 68 15.89 -18.53 -3.58
N ILE A 69 16.64 -19.53 -4.04
CA ILE A 69 17.15 -20.59 -3.16
C ILE A 69 18.38 -20.03 -2.45
N ALA A 70 18.21 -19.59 -1.20
CA ALA A 70 19.23 -18.96 -0.39
C ALA A 70 18.87 -19.06 1.10
N PRO A 71 19.86 -18.94 2.01
CA PRO A 71 19.57 -18.74 3.42
C PRO A 71 18.73 -17.47 3.64
N ASN A 72 17.89 -17.50 4.67
CA ASN A 72 17.03 -16.37 5.02
C ASN A 72 17.84 -15.08 5.21
N SER A 73 17.35 -14.00 4.61
CA SER A 73 17.92 -12.66 4.81
C SER A 73 17.99 -12.30 6.30
N SER A 74 19.11 -11.71 6.73
CA SER A 74 19.30 -11.28 8.11
C SER A 74 18.33 -10.14 8.48
N LEU A 75 18.01 -9.99 9.77
CA LEU A 75 17.14 -8.90 10.26
C LEU A 75 17.62 -7.53 9.81
N LEU A 76 18.94 -7.30 9.78
CA LEU A 76 19.54 -6.05 9.30
C LEU A 76 19.34 -5.84 7.80
N SER A 77 19.37 -6.90 6.98
CA SER A 77 19.06 -6.79 5.55
C SER A 77 17.60 -6.41 5.34
N ARG A 78 16.69 -7.12 6.00
CA ARG A 78 15.25 -6.84 5.92
C ARG A 78 14.89 -5.44 6.40
N ALA A 79 15.54 -4.97 7.47
CA ALA A 79 15.36 -3.60 7.95
C ALA A 79 15.79 -2.57 6.88
N LYS A 80 16.89 -2.80 6.16
CA LYS A 80 17.30 -1.93 5.05
C LYS A 80 16.29 -1.94 3.91
N ASP A 81 15.76 -3.11 3.56
CA ASP A 81 14.76 -3.23 2.50
C ASP A 81 13.43 -2.55 2.87
N ALA A 82 13.01 -2.64 4.13
CA ALA A 82 11.86 -1.90 4.66
C ALA A 82 12.07 -0.38 4.61
N LEU A 83 13.28 0.09 4.97
CA LEU A 83 13.63 1.51 4.87
C LEU A 83 13.63 2.01 3.42
N ILE A 84 14.21 1.25 2.49
CA ILE A 84 14.17 1.55 1.06
C ILE A 84 12.72 1.65 0.57
N THR A 85 11.88 0.66 0.93
CA THR A 85 10.46 0.65 0.55
C THR A 85 9.74 1.88 1.10
N GLY A 86 9.90 2.18 2.39
CA GLY A 86 9.27 3.33 3.03
C GLY A 86 9.73 4.67 2.44
N GLU A 87 11.01 4.81 2.09
CA GLU A 87 11.51 6.02 1.42
C GLU A 87 10.90 6.17 0.02
N ILE A 88 10.81 5.07 -0.76
CA ILE A 88 10.16 5.08 -2.07
C ILE A 88 8.68 5.47 -1.93
N ASP A 89 7.95 4.87 -1.00
CA ASP A 89 6.54 5.17 -0.76
C ASP A 89 6.34 6.65 -0.35
N ALA A 90 7.20 7.19 0.50
CA ALA A 90 7.17 8.60 0.87
C ALA A 90 7.39 9.52 -0.35
N LEU A 91 8.36 9.19 -1.21
CA LEU A 91 8.61 9.93 -2.44
C LEU A 91 7.48 9.78 -3.47
N PHE A 92 6.80 8.63 -3.50
CA PHE A 92 5.60 8.43 -4.31
C PHE A 92 4.45 9.33 -3.83
N LEU A 93 4.25 9.46 -2.52
CA LEU A 93 3.25 10.38 -1.95
C LEU A 93 3.53 11.85 -2.28
N GLY A 94 4.80 12.25 -2.36
CA GLY A 94 5.19 13.64 -2.64
C GLY A 94 5.12 14.08 -4.10
N GLN A 95 4.88 13.17 -5.06
CA GLN A 95 4.83 13.51 -6.48
C GLN A 95 3.40 13.62 -7.03
N GLN A 96 3.22 14.38 -8.12
CA GLN A 96 1.91 14.65 -8.73
C GLN A 96 1.69 13.96 -10.08
N ILE A 97 2.64 13.12 -10.50
CA ILE A 97 2.60 12.47 -11.82
C ILE A 97 1.70 11.25 -11.80
N PHE A 98 1.59 10.49 -10.70
CA PHE A 98 0.71 9.33 -10.54
C PHE A 98 0.09 9.25 -9.15
N ASN A 99 -1.00 8.50 -9.01
CA ASN A 99 -1.53 8.17 -7.70
C ASN A 99 -0.69 7.03 -7.10
N PRO A 100 -0.10 7.16 -5.90
CA PRO A 100 0.69 6.12 -5.25
C PRO A 100 -0.05 4.79 -5.11
N VAL A 101 -1.38 4.81 -5.02
CA VAL A 101 -2.21 3.60 -4.95
C VAL A 101 -2.11 2.74 -6.22
N HIS A 102 -1.79 3.35 -7.37
CA HIS A 102 -1.72 2.65 -8.66
C HIS A 102 -0.36 1.98 -8.89
N VAL A 103 0.65 2.31 -8.09
CA VAL A 103 2.01 1.80 -8.18
C VAL A 103 2.39 1.19 -6.84
N LYS A 104 2.29 -0.13 -6.76
CA LYS A 104 2.74 -0.87 -5.60
C LYS A 104 4.25 -1.12 -5.69
N VAL A 105 4.91 -1.05 -4.54
CA VAL A 105 6.33 -1.35 -4.40
C VAL A 105 6.55 -2.39 -3.31
N THR A 106 7.52 -3.27 -3.54
CA THR A 106 8.13 -4.10 -2.50
C THR A 106 9.63 -4.17 -2.76
N THR A 107 10.43 -4.34 -1.71
CA THR A 107 11.89 -4.46 -1.81
C THR A 107 12.35 -5.75 -1.15
N GLU A 108 13.19 -6.51 -1.85
CA GLU A 108 13.83 -7.71 -1.33
C GLU A 108 15.30 -7.77 -1.75
N ASN A 109 16.21 -7.97 -0.81
CA ASN A 109 17.66 -7.98 -1.04
C ASN A 109 18.12 -6.78 -1.88
N ARG A 110 17.62 -5.58 -1.55
CA ARG A 110 17.82 -4.31 -2.26
C ARG A 110 17.39 -4.31 -3.74
N THR A 111 16.63 -5.31 -4.17
CA THR A 111 15.89 -5.26 -5.43
C THR A 111 14.52 -4.65 -5.16
N VAL A 112 14.19 -3.59 -5.88
CA VAL A 112 12.87 -2.98 -5.87
C VAL A 112 12.01 -3.60 -6.98
N TYR A 113 10.84 -4.11 -6.62
CA TYR A 113 9.84 -4.59 -7.55
C TYR A 113 8.70 -3.58 -7.61
N LEU A 114 8.43 -3.06 -8.80
CA LEU A 114 7.35 -2.10 -9.04
C LEU A 114 6.24 -2.78 -9.83
N MET A 115 5.01 -2.74 -9.31
CA MET A 115 3.85 -3.39 -9.91
C MET A 115 2.68 -2.43 -9.98
N GLY A 116 1.90 -2.46 -11.07
CA GLY A 116 0.79 -1.53 -11.21
C GLY A 116 0.26 -1.40 -12.63
N SER A 117 -0.91 -0.77 -12.76
CA SER A 117 -1.51 -0.42 -14.06
C SER A 117 -1.25 1.06 -14.33
N VAL A 118 -0.32 1.35 -15.24
CA VAL A 118 0.26 2.69 -15.40
C VAL A 118 0.46 3.05 -16.86
N THR A 119 0.44 4.33 -17.17
CA THR A 119 0.92 4.84 -18.46
C THR A 119 2.46 4.83 -18.51
N ALA A 120 3.03 4.92 -19.71
CA ALA A 120 4.48 4.98 -19.89
C ALA A 120 5.15 6.13 -19.10
N ARG A 121 4.47 7.29 -19.00
CA ARG A 121 4.94 8.46 -18.25
C ARG A 121 5.03 8.16 -16.76
N GLU A 122 4.02 7.52 -16.21
CA GLU A 122 3.97 7.16 -14.78
C GLU A 122 5.00 6.10 -14.45
N ALA A 123 5.11 5.04 -15.26
CA ALA A 123 6.12 4.00 -15.09
C ALA A 123 7.55 4.56 -15.10
N SER A 124 7.82 5.50 -16.03
CA SER A 124 9.12 6.19 -16.11
C SER A 124 9.40 7.00 -14.86
N LYS A 125 8.40 7.76 -14.37
CA LYS A 125 8.53 8.54 -13.14
C LYS A 125 8.74 7.67 -11.90
N ALA A 126 7.94 6.61 -11.74
CA ALA A 126 8.05 5.66 -10.64
C ALA A 126 9.45 5.03 -10.62
N THR A 127 9.91 4.52 -11.77
CA THR A 127 11.26 3.96 -11.92
C THR A 127 12.32 4.98 -11.52
N LYS A 128 12.22 6.23 -12.01
CA LYS A 128 13.21 7.27 -11.75
C LYS A 128 13.31 7.61 -10.27
N ILE A 129 12.17 7.73 -9.58
CA ILE A 129 12.13 7.94 -8.14
C ILE A 129 12.78 6.75 -7.41
N SER A 130 12.37 5.53 -7.72
CA SER A 130 12.92 4.33 -7.07
C SER A 130 14.43 4.20 -7.30
N SER A 131 14.94 4.57 -8.48
CA SER A 131 16.39 4.54 -8.75
C SER A 131 17.19 5.63 -8.03
N SER A 132 16.52 6.67 -7.52
CA SER A 132 17.20 7.74 -6.78
C SER A 132 17.40 7.44 -5.30
N VAL A 133 16.70 6.43 -4.77
CA VAL A 133 16.81 6.01 -3.38
C VAL A 133 18.12 5.27 -3.14
N SER A 134 18.81 5.66 -2.06
CA SER A 134 20.12 5.10 -1.72
C SER A 134 20.00 3.62 -1.36
N GLY A 135 21.00 2.83 -1.77
CA GLY A 135 21.05 1.40 -1.46
C GLY A 135 20.25 0.50 -2.40
N VAL A 136 19.46 1.04 -3.32
CA VAL A 136 18.79 0.25 -4.38
C VAL A 136 19.84 -0.35 -5.31
N LYS A 137 19.79 -1.68 -5.49
CA LYS A 137 20.70 -2.43 -6.35
C LYS A 137 20.14 -2.73 -7.73
N ARG A 138 18.84 -3.06 -7.79
CA ARG A 138 18.15 -3.53 -8.99
C ARG A 138 16.71 -3.07 -8.95
N ILE A 139 16.13 -2.80 -10.12
CA ILE A 139 14.71 -2.49 -10.26
C ILE A 139 14.09 -3.45 -11.26
N VAL A 140 13.01 -4.12 -10.85
CA VAL A 140 12.18 -4.97 -11.70
C VAL A 140 10.84 -4.27 -11.92
N LYS A 141 10.45 -4.13 -13.18
CA LYS A 141 9.23 -3.43 -13.58
C LYS A 141 8.18 -4.45 -14.03
N LEU A 142 7.13 -4.58 -13.25
CA LEU A 142 5.99 -5.48 -13.46
C LEU A 142 4.73 -4.66 -13.74
N PHE A 143 4.85 -3.75 -14.71
CA PHE A 143 3.80 -2.82 -15.07
C PHE A 143 2.89 -3.35 -16.18
N HIS A 144 1.60 -3.10 -16.01
CA HIS A 144 0.60 -3.15 -17.07
C HIS A 144 0.49 -1.77 -17.72
N TYR A 145 0.95 -1.65 -18.96
CA TYR A 145 0.99 -0.36 -19.65
C TYR A 145 -0.38 0.02 -20.24
N LEU A 146 -0.94 1.10 -19.74
CA LEU A 146 -2.19 1.69 -20.23
C LEU A 146 -1.89 2.74 -21.32
N LYS A 147 -2.69 2.75 -22.40
CA LYS A 147 -2.58 3.77 -23.46
C LYS A 147 -2.92 5.16 -22.93
N LYS A 148 -3.93 5.25 -22.06
CA LYS A 148 -4.38 6.45 -21.35
C LYS A 148 -4.90 6.02 -19.99
N ARG A 149 -4.89 6.93 -19.02
CA ARG A 149 -5.58 6.69 -17.75
C ARG A 149 -7.09 6.53 -17.98
N PRO A 150 -7.76 5.58 -17.31
CA PRO A 150 -9.21 5.42 -17.42
C PRO A 150 -9.95 6.68 -16.94
N ALA A 151 -10.87 7.21 -17.76
CA ALA A 151 -11.62 8.42 -17.42
C ALA A 151 -12.48 8.28 -16.15
N ALA A 152 -13.01 7.07 -15.90
CA ALA A 152 -13.77 6.77 -14.70
C ALA A 152 -12.94 6.85 -13.41
N GLU A 153 -11.65 6.54 -13.49
CA GLU A 153 -10.74 6.61 -12.34
C GLU A 153 -10.41 8.07 -12.02
N ILE A 154 -10.11 8.87 -13.05
CA ILE A 154 -9.89 10.32 -12.92
C ILE A 154 -11.13 11.00 -12.32
N ALA A 155 -12.34 10.62 -12.74
CA ALA A 155 -13.58 11.19 -12.19
C ALA A 155 -13.77 10.84 -10.71
N ARG A 156 -13.58 9.56 -10.32
CA ARG A 156 -13.67 9.11 -8.93
C ARG A 156 -12.62 9.77 -8.02
N GLU A 157 -11.41 10.00 -8.51
CA GLU A 157 -10.37 10.72 -7.77
C GLU A 157 -10.81 12.15 -7.49
N LYS A 158 -11.28 12.88 -8.51
CA LYS A 158 -11.79 14.26 -8.36
C LYS A 158 -12.96 14.33 -7.37
N GLU A 159 -13.88 13.36 -7.43
CA GLU A 159 -15.00 13.28 -6.49
C GLU A 159 -14.52 13.05 -5.05
N LYS A 160 -13.57 12.13 -4.83
CA LYS A 160 -13.00 11.86 -3.49
C LYS A 160 -12.22 13.05 -2.94
N GLU A 161 -11.47 13.75 -3.79
CA GLU A 161 -10.75 14.98 -3.40
C GLU A 161 -11.74 16.08 -3.00
N ALA A 162 -12.77 16.32 -3.82
CA ALA A 162 -13.83 17.28 -3.50
C ALA A 162 -14.55 16.93 -2.18
N GLN A 163 -14.84 15.64 -1.95
CA GLN A 163 -15.45 15.17 -0.70
C GLN A 163 -14.53 15.37 0.51
N LYS A 164 -13.22 15.08 0.39
CA LYS A 164 -12.24 15.33 1.46
C LYS A 164 -12.12 16.81 1.78
N GLU A 165 -12.07 17.66 0.77
CA GLU A 165 -12.05 19.12 0.97
C GLU A 165 -13.33 19.62 1.64
N GLN A 166 -14.49 19.09 1.22
CA GLN A 166 -15.77 19.45 1.84
C GLN A 166 -15.86 18.95 3.29
N ALA A 167 -15.41 17.73 3.58
CA ALA A 167 -15.35 17.20 4.93
C ALA A 167 -14.41 18.02 5.84
N ALA A 168 -13.22 18.37 5.35
CA ALA A 168 -12.28 19.21 6.08
C ALA A 168 -12.85 20.63 6.36
N LYS A 169 -13.55 21.22 5.38
CA LYS A 169 -14.27 22.49 5.58
C LYS A 169 -15.37 22.33 6.63
N LEU A 170 -16.16 21.27 6.57
CA LEU A 170 -17.24 21.01 7.52
C LEU A 170 -16.70 20.81 8.95
N GLU A 171 -15.60 20.07 9.09
CA GLU A 171 -14.91 19.85 10.37
C GLU A 171 -14.37 21.18 10.93
N SER A 172 -13.74 22.01 10.09
CA SER A 172 -13.29 23.35 10.51
C SER A 172 -14.45 24.25 10.96
N GLN A 173 -15.59 24.18 10.27
CA GLN A 173 -16.80 24.92 10.65
C GLN A 173 -17.40 24.40 11.96
N GLN A 174 -17.40 23.09 12.16
CA GLN A 174 -17.89 22.46 13.39
C GLN A 174 -17.08 22.90 14.61
N VAL A 175 -15.74 22.93 14.50
CA VAL A 175 -14.85 23.45 15.56
C VAL A 175 -15.20 24.90 15.93
N VAL A 176 -15.46 25.75 14.93
CA VAL A 176 -15.86 27.14 15.16
C VAL A 176 -17.24 27.23 15.83
N ILE A 177 -18.20 26.40 15.42
CA ILE A 177 -19.53 26.34 16.03
C ILE A 177 -19.43 25.89 17.50
N ASP A 178 -18.62 24.87 17.78
CA ASP A 178 -18.43 24.34 19.13
C ASP A 178 -17.76 25.36 20.05
N ALA A 179 -16.77 26.12 19.55
CA ALA A 179 -16.17 27.22 20.28
C ALA A 179 -17.19 28.32 20.62
N LYS A 180 -18.02 28.74 19.64
CA LYS A 180 -19.07 29.75 19.86
C LYS A 180 -20.12 29.27 20.87
N LYS A 181 -20.51 28.00 20.82
CA LYS A 181 -21.45 27.39 21.78
C LYS A 181 -20.87 27.39 23.19
N ALA A 182 -19.59 27.05 23.34
CA ALA A 182 -18.91 27.08 24.64
C ALA A 182 -18.88 28.50 25.23
N ASP A 183 -18.61 29.53 24.42
CA ASP A 183 -18.62 30.92 24.87
C ASP A 183 -20.02 31.42 25.22
N LEU A 184 -21.05 31.08 24.43
CA LEU A 184 -22.44 31.41 24.75
C LEU A 184 -22.87 30.79 26.09
N LEU A 185 -22.49 29.53 26.35
CA LEU A 185 -22.76 28.88 27.63
C LEU A 185 -22.07 29.57 28.81
N ARG A 186 -20.85 30.11 28.61
CA ARG A 186 -20.18 30.94 29.63
C ARG A 186 -20.95 32.24 29.89
N GLN A 187 -21.42 32.91 28.84
CA GLN A 187 -22.21 34.14 28.97
C GLN A 187 -23.53 33.90 29.71
N ILE A 188 -24.26 32.83 29.38
CA ILE A 188 -25.51 32.47 30.06
C ILE A 188 -25.27 32.23 31.55
N ARG A 189 -24.22 31.48 31.93
CA ARG A 189 -23.87 31.25 33.35
C ARG A 189 -23.46 32.54 34.09
N ALA A 190 -22.84 33.49 33.40
CA ALA A 190 -22.47 34.78 33.98
C ALA A 190 -23.70 35.71 34.19
N LEU A 191 -24.72 35.57 33.34
CA LEU A 191 -25.97 36.33 33.42
C LEU A 191 -26.99 35.74 34.41
N ASP A 192 -26.86 34.46 34.79
CA ASP A 192 -27.64 33.81 35.85
C ASP A 192 -26.73 33.24 36.98
N PRO A 193 -26.15 34.11 37.84
CA PRO A 193 -25.24 33.69 38.91
C PRO A 193 -25.94 33.03 40.11
N LYS A 194 -27.27 33.05 40.17
CA LYS A 194 -28.09 32.44 41.23
C LYS A 194 -29.21 31.65 40.57
N GLY A 195 -28.90 30.44 40.12
CA GLY A 195 -29.83 29.58 39.40
C GLY A 195 -31.22 29.57 40.01
N GLY A 196 -32.20 30.01 39.21
CA GLY A 196 -33.62 29.83 39.47
C GLY A 196 -34.19 30.59 40.67
N THR A 197 -34.95 31.65 40.40
CA THR A 197 -36.09 31.99 41.25
C THR A 197 -37.08 30.81 41.27
N ASN A 198 -37.42 30.32 42.46
CA ASN A 198 -38.59 29.48 42.69
C ASN A 198 -39.85 30.22 42.23
N PHE A 199 -40.53 29.71 41.21
CA PHE A 199 -41.96 29.93 40.96
C PHE A 199 -42.56 28.64 40.42
#